data_AF-A0A087B021-F1
#
_entry.id   AF-A0A087B021-F1
#
_cell.length_a   1.000
_cell.length_b   1.000
_cell.length_c   1.000
_cell.angle_alpha   90.00
_cell.angle_beta   90.00
_cell.angle_gamma   90.00
#
_symmetry.space_group_name_H-M   'P 1'
#
loop_
_entity.id
_entity.type
_entity.pdbx_description
1 polymer ?
#
loop_
_entity_poly.entity_id
_entity_poly.type
_entity_poly.pdbx_seq_one_letter_code
_entity_poly.pdbx_strand_id
1 'polypeptide(L)'
;MTASPLAQKATDAFNAPICETDPEIAELLDSELGRQRSGLEMIASENFVPRAVLQCQGSVLTNKYAEGYPGRFYHAEAYGVNPETFRTDPEIIRQRTLDGAKILAERLLADDVKANGISVLTGGTDVHLVMVDLRNSEMDGQQGEDLLAACGITINRNTVPFDPRPASVASGLRIGTSALATRGFGPKEYEEVADIIGTALAAGPSADVTALKARVDKLAEDFPLYPDLDQIH
;
A
#
# COMPACT_ATOMS: atom_id res chain seq x y z
N MET A 1 11.34 -23.48 -44.98
CA MET A 1 10.72 -24.46 -44.06
C MET A 1 9.82 -23.68 -43.14
N THR A 2 8.50 -23.90 -43.21
CA THR A 2 7.55 -23.27 -42.29
C THR A 2 7.70 -23.92 -40.91
N ALA A 3 7.64 -23.12 -39.84
CA ALA A 3 7.69 -23.62 -38.48
C ALA A 3 6.54 -24.62 -38.25
N SER A 4 6.75 -25.62 -37.40
CA SER A 4 5.69 -26.58 -37.08
C SER A 4 4.53 -25.86 -36.36
N PRO A 5 3.30 -26.35 -36.45
CA PRO A 5 2.16 -25.75 -35.75
C PRO A 5 2.37 -25.60 -34.23
N LEU A 6 3.11 -26.52 -33.62
CA LEU A 6 3.50 -26.45 -32.20
C LEU A 6 4.53 -25.35 -31.93
N ALA A 7 5.53 -25.19 -32.81
CA ALA A 7 6.53 -24.12 -32.69
C ALA A 7 5.91 -22.73 -32.95
N GLN A 8 4.97 -22.64 -33.88
CA GLN A 8 4.18 -21.44 -34.14
C GLN A 8 3.37 -21.07 -32.89
N LYS A 9 2.59 -22.02 -32.33
CA LYS A 9 1.78 -21.80 -31.12
C LYS A 9 2.60 -21.41 -29.88
N ALA A 10 3.81 -21.96 -29.73
CA ALA A 10 4.73 -21.57 -28.66
C ALA A 10 5.32 -20.16 -28.87
N THR A 11 5.56 -19.77 -30.12
CA THR A 11 6.04 -18.42 -30.48
C THR A 11 4.93 -17.39 -30.26
N ASP A 12 3.69 -17.73 -30.61
CA ASP A 12 2.52 -16.88 -30.42
C ASP A 12 2.28 -16.66 -28.91
N ALA A 13 2.30 -17.71 -28.09
CA ALA A 13 2.16 -17.61 -26.63
C ALA A 13 3.30 -16.84 -25.93
N PHE A 14 4.51 -16.81 -26.52
CA PHE A 14 5.64 -16.08 -25.95
C PHE A 14 5.59 -14.57 -26.20
N ASN A 15 4.89 -14.14 -27.25
CA ASN A 15 4.89 -12.74 -27.69
C ASN A 15 3.50 -12.07 -27.64
N ALA A 16 2.43 -12.84 -27.42
CA ALA A 16 1.09 -12.29 -27.26
C ALA A 16 0.95 -11.55 -25.91
N PRO A 17 0.15 -10.48 -25.84
CA PRO A 17 -0.12 -9.79 -24.58
C PRO A 17 -0.88 -10.71 -23.60
N ILE A 18 -0.87 -10.34 -22.32
CA ILE A 18 -1.52 -11.15 -21.29
C ILE A 18 -3.04 -11.24 -21.51
N CYS A 19 -3.66 -10.18 -22.03
CA CYS A 19 -5.09 -10.17 -22.34
C CYS A 19 -5.51 -11.18 -23.42
N GLU A 20 -4.59 -11.61 -24.29
CA GLU A 20 -4.84 -12.66 -25.28
C GLU A 20 -4.44 -14.05 -24.76
N THR A 21 -3.37 -14.12 -23.97
CA THR A 21 -2.79 -15.39 -23.49
C THR A 21 -3.52 -15.94 -22.28
N ASP A 22 -3.91 -15.07 -21.34
CA ASP A 22 -4.62 -15.41 -20.11
C ASP A 22 -5.57 -14.25 -19.69
N PRO A 23 -6.77 -14.19 -20.27
CA PRO A 23 -7.74 -13.13 -19.99
C PRO A 23 -8.20 -13.07 -18.53
N GLU A 24 -8.23 -14.19 -17.82
CA GLU A 24 -8.65 -14.25 -16.41
C GLU A 24 -7.61 -13.56 -15.51
N ILE A 25 -6.32 -13.83 -15.73
CA ILE A 25 -5.24 -13.12 -15.04
C ILE A 25 -5.21 -11.63 -15.42
N ALA A 26 -5.47 -11.30 -16.69
CA ALA A 26 -5.55 -9.89 -17.12
C ALA A 26 -6.65 -9.12 -16.36
N GLU A 27 -7.83 -9.72 -16.19
CA GLU A 27 -8.94 -9.12 -15.42
C GLU A 27 -8.59 -8.93 -13.93
N LEU A 28 -7.90 -9.90 -13.32
CA LEU A 28 -7.42 -9.78 -11.94
C LEU A 28 -6.38 -8.66 -11.78
N LEU A 29 -5.47 -8.49 -12.74
CA LEU A 29 -4.47 -7.41 -12.74
C LEU A 29 -5.14 -6.04 -12.84
N ASP A 30 -6.12 -5.88 -13.73
CA ASP A 30 -6.85 -4.62 -13.89
C ASP A 30 -7.70 -4.31 -12.65
N SER A 31 -8.37 -5.32 -12.08
CA SER A 31 -9.15 -5.20 -10.84
C SER A 31 -8.28 -4.77 -9.66
N GLU A 32 -7.09 -5.36 -9.49
CA GLU A 32 -6.17 -4.99 -8.43
C GLU A 32 -5.59 -3.59 -8.63
N LEU A 33 -5.26 -3.20 -9.86
CA LEU A 33 -4.86 -1.83 -10.17
C LEU A 33 -5.99 -0.83 -9.84
N GLY A 34 -7.24 -1.18 -10.14
CA GLY A 34 -8.43 -0.42 -9.77
C GLY A 34 -8.59 -0.28 -8.25
N ARG A 35 -8.39 -1.36 -7.49
CA ARG A 35 -8.41 -1.34 -6.02
C ARG A 35 -7.34 -0.39 -5.47
N GLN A 36 -6.09 -0.51 -5.93
CA GLN A 36 -4.98 0.33 -5.47
C GLN A 36 -5.17 1.80 -5.81
N ARG A 37 -5.80 2.10 -6.96
CA ARG A 37 -6.13 3.48 -7.36
C ARG A 37 -7.21 4.10 -6.49
N SER A 38 -8.28 3.36 -6.22
CA SER A 38 -9.47 3.85 -5.51
C SER A 38 -9.34 3.82 -3.98
N GLY A 39 -8.46 2.98 -3.43
CA GLY A 39 -8.22 2.86 -1.99
C GLY A 39 -6.95 3.56 -1.51
N LEU A 40 -6.76 3.56 -0.19
CA LEU A 40 -5.53 3.97 0.48
C LEU A 40 -4.83 2.74 1.04
N GLU A 41 -3.69 2.39 0.46
CA GLU A 41 -2.82 1.32 0.96
C GLU A 41 -2.04 1.82 2.18
N MET A 42 -2.24 1.18 3.32
CA MET A 42 -1.64 1.52 4.60
C MET A 42 -1.13 0.28 5.34
N ILE A 43 -0.89 -0.84 4.63
CA ILE A 43 -0.12 -1.96 5.18
C ILE A 43 1.33 -1.52 5.41
N ALA A 44 1.81 -1.62 6.65
CA ALA A 44 3.14 -1.10 7.03
C ALA A 44 4.33 -1.73 6.30
N SER A 45 4.19 -2.95 5.77
CA SER A 45 5.23 -3.65 5.02
C SER A 45 5.16 -3.41 3.50
N GLU A 46 4.21 -2.61 3.02
CA GLU A 46 3.95 -2.41 1.60
C GLU A 46 4.19 -0.95 1.19
N ASN A 47 4.55 -0.78 -0.08
CA ASN A 47 4.78 0.54 -0.66
C ASN A 47 4.63 0.46 -2.18
N PHE A 48 4.38 1.61 -2.80
CA PHE A 48 4.42 1.77 -4.24
C PHE A 48 5.80 2.16 -4.72
N VAL A 49 6.08 1.90 -6.00
CA VAL A 49 7.32 2.31 -6.66
C VAL A 49 7.00 3.34 -7.75
N PRO A 50 7.94 4.20 -8.16
CA PRO A 50 7.71 5.04 -9.33
C PRO A 50 7.36 4.20 -10.56
N ARG A 51 6.46 4.69 -11.43
CA ARG A 51 6.05 4.00 -12.68
C ARG A 51 7.25 3.50 -13.50
N ALA A 52 8.33 4.27 -13.55
CA ALA A 52 9.55 3.87 -14.25
C ALA A 52 10.17 2.59 -13.68
N VAL A 53 10.16 2.42 -12.35
CA VAL A 53 10.65 1.20 -11.68
C VAL A 53 9.73 0.02 -11.98
N LEU A 54 8.42 0.23 -11.93
CA LEU A 54 7.43 -0.80 -12.29
C LEU A 54 7.62 -1.28 -13.73
N GLN A 55 7.83 -0.36 -14.67
CA GLN A 55 8.15 -0.67 -16.07
C GLN A 55 9.47 -1.43 -16.19
N CYS A 56 10.49 -1.09 -15.40
CA CYS A 56 11.76 -1.80 -15.40
C CYS A 56 11.63 -3.24 -14.87
N GLN A 57 10.82 -3.49 -13.83
CA GLN A 57 10.62 -4.82 -13.27
C GLN A 57 10.01 -5.81 -14.28
N GLY A 58 9.14 -5.35 -15.17
CA GLY A 58 8.57 -6.15 -16.26
C GLY A 58 9.41 -6.16 -17.55
N SER A 59 10.60 -5.55 -17.55
CA SER A 59 11.40 -5.37 -18.77
C SER A 59 12.44 -6.47 -18.97
N VAL A 60 12.99 -6.55 -20.19
CA VAL A 60 14.10 -7.45 -20.54
C VAL A 60 15.38 -7.27 -19.70
N LEU A 61 15.47 -6.19 -18.89
CA LEU A 61 16.58 -5.99 -17.95
C LEU A 61 16.59 -7.01 -16.82
N THR A 62 15.43 -7.58 -16.45
CA THR A 62 15.33 -8.63 -15.42
C THR A 62 15.68 -10.03 -15.94
N ASN A 63 15.79 -10.22 -17.26
CA ASN A 63 16.18 -11.49 -17.88
C ASN A 63 17.64 -11.90 -17.59
N LYS A 64 18.43 -11.04 -16.91
CA LYS A 64 19.84 -11.29 -16.62
C LYS A 64 20.07 -11.51 -15.13
N TYR A 65 20.85 -12.55 -14.83
CA TYR A 65 21.37 -12.83 -13.50
C TYR A 65 22.45 -11.81 -13.10
N ALA A 66 22.65 -11.62 -11.79
CA ALA A 66 23.37 -10.52 -11.13
C ALA A 66 24.89 -10.39 -11.43
N GLU A 67 25.43 -11.14 -12.39
CA GLU A 67 26.87 -11.21 -12.67
C GLU A 67 27.37 -10.13 -13.66
N GLY A 68 26.47 -9.31 -14.19
CA GLY A 68 26.84 -8.24 -15.13
C GLY A 68 27.39 -8.77 -16.45
N TYR A 69 27.97 -7.87 -17.25
CA TYR A 69 28.78 -8.30 -18.39
C TYR A 69 30.21 -8.59 -17.92
N PRO A 70 30.94 -9.53 -18.56
CA PRO A 70 32.33 -9.81 -18.20
C PRO A 70 33.16 -8.52 -18.05
N GLY A 71 33.73 -8.31 -16.85
CA GLY A 71 34.56 -7.14 -16.52
C GLY A 71 33.82 -5.88 -16.07
N ARG A 72 32.49 -5.93 -15.82
CA ARG A 72 31.72 -4.79 -15.29
C ARG A 72 30.75 -5.20 -14.18
N PHE A 73 30.88 -4.59 -13.01
CA PHE A 73 29.89 -4.67 -11.92
C PHE A 73 28.67 -3.79 -12.23
N TYR A 74 27.47 -4.21 -11.82
CA TYR A 74 26.21 -3.49 -12.09
C TYR A 74 26.05 -2.29 -11.13
N HIS A 75 26.77 -1.21 -11.41
CA HIS A 75 26.46 0.13 -10.88
C HIS A 75 25.58 0.87 -11.90
N ALA A 76 24.60 1.68 -11.47
CA ALA A 76 23.69 2.38 -12.38
C ALA A 76 24.45 3.28 -13.38
N GLU A 77 25.58 3.84 -12.94
CA GLU A 77 26.54 4.62 -13.73
C GLU A 77 27.21 3.77 -14.83
N ALA A 78 27.39 2.46 -14.62
CA ALA A 78 27.95 1.55 -15.62
C ALA A 78 27.02 1.38 -16.85
N TYR A 79 25.74 1.74 -16.69
CA TYR A 79 24.72 1.82 -17.74
C TYR A 79 24.47 3.25 -18.25
N GLY A 80 25.28 4.22 -17.81
CA GLY A 80 25.17 5.62 -18.23
C GLY A 80 24.06 6.40 -17.53
N VAL A 81 23.49 5.88 -16.43
CA VAL A 81 22.51 6.61 -15.61
C VAL A 81 23.25 7.67 -14.78
N ASN A 82 22.84 8.93 -14.91
CA ASN A 82 23.40 10.02 -14.10
C ASN A 82 22.73 10.03 -12.71
N PRO A 83 23.47 9.80 -11.61
CA PRO A 83 22.92 9.80 -10.25
C PRO A 83 22.37 11.17 -9.82
N GLU A 84 22.79 12.28 -10.44
CA GLU A 84 22.24 13.61 -10.17
C GLU A 84 20.82 13.80 -10.74
N THR A 85 20.31 12.84 -11.52
CA THR A 85 18.96 12.91 -12.14
C THR A 85 17.89 12.17 -11.34
N PHE A 86 18.18 11.76 -10.11
CA PHE A 86 17.19 11.13 -9.23
C PHE A 86 16.00 12.08 -9.03
N ARG A 87 14.82 11.61 -9.44
CA ARG A 87 13.59 12.42 -9.52
C ARG A 87 12.88 12.60 -8.17
N THR A 88 13.25 11.79 -7.18
CA THR A 88 12.65 11.78 -5.86
C THR A 88 13.75 11.90 -4.82
N ASP A 89 13.65 12.89 -3.95
CA ASP A 89 14.50 12.99 -2.77
C ASP A 89 13.99 12.00 -1.69
N PRO A 90 14.76 10.95 -1.36
CA PRO A 90 14.36 9.98 -0.34
C PRO A 90 14.10 10.61 1.03
N GLU A 91 14.76 11.74 1.32
CA GLU A 91 14.64 12.43 2.60
C GLU A 91 13.25 13.07 2.76
N ILE A 92 12.68 13.61 1.67
CA ILE A 92 11.32 14.15 1.67
C ILE A 92 10.30 13.04 1.94
N ILE A 93 10.46 11.88 1.31
CA ILE A 93 9.56 10.72 1.51
C ILE A 93 9.68 10.20 2.94
N ARG A 94 10.92 10.10 3.46
CA ARG A 94 11.20 9.71 4.84
C ARG A 94 10.52 10.65 5.84
N GLN A 95 10.65 11.96 5.65
CA GLN A 95 10.06 12.95 6.55
C GLN A 95 8.53 12.87 6.54
N ARG A 96 7.90 12.84 5.35
CA ARG A 96 6.43 12.67 5.22
C ARG A 96 5.92 11.41 5.89
N THR A 97 6.65 10.31 5.74
CA THR A 97 6.32 9.03 6.40
C THR A 97 6.31 9.18 7.92
N LEU A 98 7.33 9.83 8.50
CA LEU A 98 7.39 10.03 9.95
C LEU A 98 6.32 11.01 10.44
N ASP A 99 6.08 12.09 9.71
CA ASP A 99 5.06 13.09 10.06
C ASP A 99 3.66 12.46 10.02
N GLY A 100 3.33 11.71 8.97
CA GLY A 100 2.07 11.01 8.85
C GLY A 100 1.84 10.00 9.98
N ALA A 101 2.88 9.25 10.37
CA ALA A 101 2.79 8.29 11.46
C ALA A 101 2.51 8.96 12.81
N LYS A 102 3.12 10.14 13.07
CA LYS A 102 2.87 10.95 14.27
C LYS A 102 1.45 11.50 14.29
N ILE A 103 1.00 12.13 13.19
CA ILE A 103 -0.36 12.66 13.06
C ILE A 103 -1.41 11.57 13.32
N LEU A 104 -1.21 10.40 12.72
CA LEU A 104 -2.09 9.25 12.94
C LEU A 104 -2.10 8.81 14.41
N ALA A 105 -0.92 8.67 15.03
CA ALA A 105 -0.82 8.28 16.43
C ALA A 105 -1.52 9.30 17.34
N GLU A 106 -1.33 10.60 17.11
CA GLU A 106 -1.96 11.69 17.86
C GLU A 106 -3.49 11.63 17.79
N ARG A 107 -4.06 11.44 16.58
CA ARG A 107 -5.51 11.33 16.42
C ARG A 107 -6.09 10.09 17.11
N LEU A 108 -5.36 8.98 17.08
CA LEU A 108 -5.77 7.72 17.74
C LEU A 108 -5.62 7.76 19.28
N LEU A 109 -4.94 8.78 19.82
CA LEU A 109 -4.87 9.05 21.25
C LEU A 109 -5.99 9.99 21.73
N ALA A 110 -6.91 10.41 20.86
CA ALA A 110 -8.03 11.25 21.25
C ALA A 110 -9.03 10.51 22.18
N ASP A 111 -9.80 11.29 22.94
CA ASP A 111 -10.67 10.76 23.99
C ASP A 111 -11.84 9.93 23.46
N ASP A 112 -12.35 10.24 22.26
CA ASP A 112 -13.41 9.47 21.59
C ASP A 112 -12.94 8.04 21.26
N VAL A 113 -11.72 7.89 20.77
CA VAL A 113 -11.11 6.58 20.47
C VAL A 113 -10.84 5.82 21.78
N LYS A 114 -10.26 6.48 22.78
CA LYS A 114 -9.99 5.89 24.10
C LYS A 114 -11.25 5.44 24.83
N ALA A 115 -12.34 6.22 24.75
CA ALA A 115 -13.61 5.90 25.37
C ALA A 115 -14.21 4.58 24.84
N ASN A 116 -13.80 4.16 23.65
CA ASN A 116 -14.22 2.90 23.02
C ASN A 116 -13.20 1.75 23.20
N GLY A 117 -12.30 1.88 24.19
CA GLY A 117 -11.37 0.82 24.58
C GLY A 117 -10.19 0.63 23.62
N ILE A 118 -9.97 1.59 22.72
CA ILE A 118 -8.89 1.56 21.75
C ILE A 118 -7.72 2.38 22.27
N SER A 119 -6.50 1.88 22.08
CA SER A 119 -5.28 2.59 22.48
C SER A 119 -4.15 2.40 21.47
N VAL A 120 -3.09 3.21 21.60
CA VAL A 120 -1.86 3.05 20.82
C VAL A 120 -0.78 2.46 21.71
N LEU A 121 -0.18 1.34 21.30
CA LEU A 121 0.92 0.76 22.07
C LEU A 121 2.07 1.77 22.17
N THR A 122 2.71 1.82 23.34
CA THR A 122 3.77 2.81 23.69
C THR A 122 3.32 4.27 23.73
N GLY A 123 2.06 4.58 23.41
CA GLY A 123 1.51 5.93 23.48
C GLY A 123 1.92 6.85 22.32
N GLY A 124 2.45 6.31 21.22
CA GLY A 124 2.91 7.08 20.07
C GLY A 124 3.68 6.24 19.06
N THR A 125 4.51 6.89 18.26
CA THR A 125 5.45 6.22 17.35
C THR A 125 6.66 7.11 17.02
N ASP A 126 7.81 6.48 16.84
CA ASP A 126 9.05 7.09 16.32
C ASP A 126 9.41 6.56 14.92
N VAL A 127 8.55 5.72 14.35
CA VAL A 127 8.77 5.02 13.08
C VAL A 127 7.57 5.19 12.14
N HIS A 128 7.61 4.55 10.98
CA HIS A 128 6.65 4.68 9.89
C HIS A 128 5.27 4.05 10.12
N LEU A 129 5.03 3.48 11.30
CA LEU A 129 3.81 2.74 11.61
C LEU A 129 3.27 3.05 13.00
N VAL A 130 1.99 2.78 13.20
CA VAL A 130 1.29 2.87 14.48
C VAL A 130 0.70 1.50 14.81
N MET A 131 0.85 1.08 16.06
CA MET A 131 0.29 -0.17 16.56
C MET A 131 -0.93 0.12 17.43
N VAL A 132 -2.10 -0.17 16.90
CA VAL A 132 -3.38 -0.01 17.59
C VAL A 132 -3.68 -1.26 18.39
N ASP A 133 -4.10 -1.07 19.64
CA ASP A 133 -4.50 -2.11 20.57
C ASP A 133 -6.00 -2.05 20.84
N LEU A 134 -6.69 -3.13 20.50
CA LEU A 134 -8.12 -3.33 20.59
C LEU A 134 -8.51 -4.30 21.70
N ARG A 135 -7.60 -4.68 22.62
CA ARG A 135 -7.90 -5.66 23.68
C ARG A 135 -9.05 -5.26 24.59
N ASN A 136 -9.25 -3.96 24.79
CA ASN A 136 -10.34 -3.42 25.60
C ASN A 136 -11.53 -2.92 24.76
N SER A 137 -11.45 -3.04 23.43
CA SER A 137 -12.53 -2.69 22.51
C SER A 137 -13.47 -3.87 22.31
N GLU A 138 -14.71 -3.57 21.91
CA GLU A 138 -15.65 -4.59 21.44
C GLU A 138 -15.19 -5.24 20.13
N MET A 139 -14.37 -4.53 19.33
CA MET A 139 -13.82 -5.05 18.08
C MET A 139 -12.55 -5.87 18.31
N ASP A 140 -12.41 -6.95 17.55
CA ASP A 140 -11.12 -7.59 17.31
C ASP A 140 -10.40 -7.00 16.09
N GLY A 141 -9.17 -7.48 15.85
CA GLY A 141 -8.34 -7.01 14.75
C GLY A 141 -8.96 -7.29 13.38
N GLN A 142 -9.72 -8.38 13.21
CA GLN A 142 -10.40 -8.66 11.94
C GLN A 142 -11.55 -7.68 11.72
N GLN A 143 -12.37 -7.45 12.75
CA GLN A 143 -13.49 -6.50 12.64
C GLN A 143 -13.02 -5.07 12.38
N GLY A 144 -11.92 -4.64 13.03
CA GLY A 144 -11.32 -3.33 12.77
C GLY A 144 -10.73 -3.22 11.36
N GLU A 145 -10.08 -4.27 10.86
CA GLU A 145 -9.57 -4.35 9.49
C GLU A 145 -10.69 -4.31 8.45
N ASP A 146 -11.73 -5.12 8.62
CA ASP A 146 -12.89 -5.15 7.72
C ASP A 146 -13.62 -3.79 7.68
N LEU A 147 -13.74 -3.12 8.83
CA LEU A 147 -14.35 -1.79 8.93
C LEU A 147 -13.55 -0.74 8.14
N LEU A 148 -12.23 -0.71 8.29
CA LEU A 148 -11.39 0.22 7.55
C LEU A 148 -11.34 -0.12 6.06
N ALA A 149 -11.33 -1.41 5.71
CA ALA A 149 -11.43 -1.87 4.33
C ALA A 149 -12.73 -1.40 3.67
N ALA A 150 -13.86 -1.46 4.39
CA ALA A 150 -15.14 -0.94 3.91
C ALA A 150 -15.13 0.59 3.69
N CYS A 151 -14.29 1.32 4.45
CA CYS A 151 -14.03 2.75 4.21
C CYS A 151 -13.07 3.00 3.03
N GLY A 152 -12.47 1.97 2.43
CA GLY A 152 -11.48 2.09 1.36
C GLY A 152 -10.03 2.20 1.85
N ILE A 153 -9.74 1.86 3.11
CA ILE A 153 -8.40 1.89 3.69
C ILE A 153 -7.93 0.46 3.95
N THR A 154 -6.86 0.04 3.29
CA THR A 154 -6.29 -1.31 3.47
C THR A 154 -5.17 -1.28 4.50
N ILE A 155 -5.29 -2.11 5.53
CA ILE A 155 -4.29 -2.30 6.61
C ILE A 155 -4.19 -3.79 6.93
N ASN A 156 -3.28 -4.15 7.83
CA ASN A 156 -3.21 -5.52 8.36
C ASN A 156 -3.52 -5.58 9.85
N ARG A 157 -4.37 -6.53 10.24
CA ARG A 157 -4.50 -6.97 11.64
C ARG A 157 -3.21 -7.62 12.16
N ASN A 158 -2.91 -7.46 13.44
CA ASN A 158 -1.69 -7.95 14.07
C ASN A 158 -1.95 -8.35 15.54
N THR A 159 -1.30 -9.41 16.03
CA THR A 159 -1.34 -9.72 17.47
C THR A 159 -0.63 -8.64 18.27
N VAL A 160 -1.02 -8.45 19.53
CA VAL A 160 -0.36 -7.50 20.44
C VAL A 160 0.43 -8.24 21.53
N PRO A 161 1.39 -7.60 22.20
CA PRO A 161 2.08 -8.20 23.35
C PRO A 161 1.09 -8.64 24.43
N PHE A 162 1.21 -9.89 24.86
CA PHE A 162 0.29 -10.51 25.84
C PHE A 162 -1.17 -10.47 25.39
N ASP A 163 -1.42 -10.81 24.12
CA ASP A 163 -2.78 -10.91 23.56
C ASP A 163 -3.62 -11.94 24.36
N PRO A 164 -4.74 -11.54 24.99
CA PRO A 164 -5.59 -12.44 25.74
C PRO A 164 -6.49 -13.28 24.83
N ARG A 165 -6.67 -12.88 23.56
CA ARG A 165 -7.48 -13.61 22.59
C ARG A 165 -6.71 -14.85 22.07
N PRO A 166 -7.41 -15.88 21.57
CA PRO A 166 -6.75 -17.05 20.98
C PRO A 166 -5.80 -16.66 19.84
N ALA A 167 -4.76 -17.46 19.57
CA ALA A 167 -3.74 -17.15 18.54
C ALA A 167 -4.31 -16.94 17.13
N SER A 168 -5.51 -17.44 16.84
CA SER A 168 -6.23 -17.23 15.57
C SER A 168 -6.97 -15.88 15.48
N VAL A 169 -7.07 -15.13 16.57
CA VAL A 169 -7.80 -13.86 16.68
C VAL A 169 -6.85 -12.78 17.18
N ALA A 170 -6.49 -11.86 16.30
CA ALA A 170 -5.60 -10.74 16.62
C ALA A 170 -6.34 -9.66 17.39
N SER A 171 -5.68 -8.99 18.34
CA SER A 171 -6.23 -7.83 19.07
C SER A 171 -5.63 -6.49 18.66
N GLY A 172 -4.98 -6.39 17.51
CA GLY A 172 -4.39 -5.11 17.08
C GLY A 172 -4.47 -4.88 15.59
N LEU A 173 -4.20 -3.63 15.21
CA LEU A 173 -4.07 -3.18 13.82
C LEU A 173 -2.70 -2.54 13.66
N ARG A 174 -2.00 -2.89 12.59
CA ARG A 174 -0.70 -2.30 12.24
C ARG A 174 -0.87 -1.42 11.02
N ILE A 175 -0.85 -0.11 11.24
CA ILE A 175 -1.15 0.90 10.22
C ILE A 175 0.14 1.62 9.85
N GLY A 176 0.52 1.54 8.58
CA GLY A 176 1.71 2.19 8.03
C GLY A 176 1.38 3.39 7.15
N THR A 177 2.35 4.27 7.00
CA THR A 177 2.14 5.56 6.29
C THR A 177 3.00 5.73 5.04
N SER A 178 3.98 4.84 4.82
CA SER A 178 4.98 4.94 3.75
C SER A 178 4.38 4.99 2.34
N ALA A 179 3.36 4.18 2.07
CA ALA A 179 2.71 4.13 0.75
C ALA A 179 2.06 5.47 0.37
N LEU A 180 1.41 6.14 1.33
CA LEU A 180 0.81 7.45 1.11
C LEU A 180 1.87 8.55 0.92
N ALA A 181 3.00 8.46 1.64
CA ALA A 181 4.10 9.41 1.48
C ALA A 181 4.67 9.34 0.05
N THR A 182 4.85 8.12 -0.48
CA THR A 182 5.26 7.89 -1.88
C THR A 182 4.22 8.37 -2.87
N ARG A 183 2.92 8.24 -2.54
CA ARG A 183 1.79 8.74 -3.34
C ARG A 183 1.67 10.27 -3.31
N GLY A 184 2.43 10.95 -2.44
CA GLY A 184 2.57 12.39 -2.41
C GLY A 184 1.85 13.10 -1.25
N PHE A 185 1.27 12.35 -0.31
CA PHE A 185 0.51 12.90 0.81
C PHE A 185 1.41 13.76 1.72
N GLY A 186 0.89 14.91 2.12
CA GLY A 186 1.50 15.80 3.11
C GLY A 186 0.73 15.81 4.43
N PRO A 187 1.09 16.71 5.36
CA PRO A 187 0.49 16.75 6.70
C PRO A 187 -1.04 16.88 6.70
N LYS A 188 -1.61 17.74 5.85
CA LYS A 188 -3.06 17.95 5.78
C LYS A 188 -3.82 16.71 5.32
N GLU A 189 -3.26 16.02 4.35
CA GLU A 189 -3.85 14.78 3.84
C GLU A 189 -3.76 13.68 4.90
N TYR A 190 -2.66 13.62 5.67
CA TYR A 190 -2.56 12.71 6.82
C TYR A 190 -3.52 13.06 7.96
N GLU A 191 -3.77 14.35 8.23
CA GLU A 191 -4.79 14.77 9.21
C GLU A 191 -6.17 14.24 8.82
N GLU A 192 -6.53 14.36 7.55
CA GLU A 192 -7.80 13.85 7.02
C GLU A 192 -7.88 12.31 7.09
N VAL A 193 -6.83 11.60 6.66
CA VAL A 193 -6.77 10.13 6.76
C VAL A 193 -6.85 9.68 8.21
N ALA A 194 -6.12 10.34 9.11
CA ALA A 194 -6.14 10.03 10.53
C ALA A 194 -7.53 10.26 11.13
N ASP A 195 -8.22 11.33 10.74
CA ASP A 195 -9.57 11.61 11.20
C ASP A 195 -10.60 10.59 10.71
N ILE A 196 -10.49 10.15 9.45
CA ILE A 196 -11.33 9.07 8.90
C ILE A 196 -11.14 7.78 9.72
N ILE A 197 -9.88 7.37 9.95
CA ILE A 197 -9.56 6.16 10.72
C ILE A 197 -10.05 6.29 12.16
N GLY A 198 -9.74 7.41 12.83
CA GLY A 198 -10.14 7.65 14.21
C GLY A 198 -11.66 7.65 14.37
N THR A 199 -12.38 8.30 13.46
CA THR A 199 -13.85 8.34 13.44
C THR A 199 -14.45 6.96 13.21
N ALA A 200 -13.93 6.20 12.23
CA ALA A 200 -14.39 4.84 11.96
C ALA A 200 -14.22 3.96 13.21
N LEU A 201 -13.00 3.94 13.77
CA LEU A 201 -12.67 3.09 14.91
C LEU A 201 -13.43 3.49 16.18
N ALA A 202 -13.62 4.79 16.43
CA ALA A 202 -14.40 5.27 17.58
C ALA A 202 -15.90 4.91 17.46
N ALA A 203 -16.47 4.94 16.25
CA ALA A 203 -17.86 4.57 16.02
C ALA A 203 -18.08 3.05 15.92
N GLY A 204 -17.03 2.30 15.57
CA GLY A 204 -17.06 0.84 15.43
C GLY A 204 -18.17 0.37 14.48
N PRO A 205 -19.02 -0.60 14.87
CA PRO A 205 -20.14 -1.08 14.04
C PRO A 205 -21.17 0.00 13.65
N SER A 206 -21.19 1.15 14.32
CA SER A 206 -22.10 2.26 14.03
C SER A 206 -21.51 3.34 13.12
N ALA A 207 -20.29 3.12 12.60
CA ALA A 207 -19.64 4.07 11.70
C ALA A 207 -20.46 4.31 10.42
N ASP A 208 -20.55 5.57 9.99
CA ASP A 208 -21.09 5.91 8.67
C ASP A 208 -20.03 5.64 7.59
N VAL A 209 -19.87 4.36 7.25
CA VAL A 209 -18.89 3.88 6.27
C VAL A 209 -19.07 4.56 4.91
N THR A 210 -20.31 4.88 4.53
CA THR A 210 -20.57 5.52 3.22
C THR A 210 -20.00 6.94 3.19
N ALA A 211 -20.23 7.72 4.24
CA ALA A 211 -19.67 9.06 4.35
C ALA A 211 -18.14 9.04 4.46
N LEU A 212 -17.57 8.11 5.24
CA LEU A 212 -16.12 7.97 5.40
C LEU A 212 -15.46 7.53 4.10
N LYS A 213 -16.04 6.57 3.38
CA LYS A 213 -15.56 6.14 2.07
C LYS A 213 -15.55 7.27 1.05
N ALA A 214 -16.57 8.13 1.03
CA ALA A 214 -16.59 9.28 0.11
C ALA A 214 -15.41 10.25 0.34
N ARG A 215 -14.96 10.41 1.59
CA ARG A 215 -13.76 11.20 1.93
C ARG A 215 -12.48 10.52 1.45
N VAL A 216 -12.39 9.20 1.58
CA VAL A 216 -11.28 8.39 1.05
C VAL A 216 -11.21 8.47 -0.47
N ASP A 217 -12.34 8.31 -1.16
CA ASP A 217 -12.43 8.41 -2.62
C ASP A 217 -11.95 9.78 -3.09
N LYS A 218 -12.32 10.86 -2.38
CA LYS A 218 -11.85 12.21 -2.69
C LYS A 218 -10.34 12.36 -2.59
N LEU A 219 -9.73 11.81 -1.53
CA LEU A 219 -8.27 11.79 -1.38
C LEU A 219 -7.59 10.98 -2.50
N ALA A 220 -8.18 9.85 -2.87
CA ALA A 220 -7.65 8.99 -3.92
C ALA A 220 -7.68 9.67 -5.31
N GLU A 221 -8.75 10.42 -5.59
CA GLU A 221 -8.91 11.24 -6.81
C GLU A 221 -7.90 12.40 -6.87
N ASP A 222 -7.68 13.09 -5.75
CA ASP A 222 -6.74 14.23 -5.68
C ASP A 222 -5.27 13.80 -5.80
N PHE A 223 -4.97 12.55 -5.47
CA PHE A 223 -3.64 11.95 -5.56
C PHE A 223 -3.67 10.69 -6.42
N PRO A 224 -3.83 10.78 -7.74
CA PRO A 224 -4.01 9.61 -8.60
C PRO A 224 -2.76 8.70 -8.61
N LEU A 225 -2.98 7.39 -8.46
CA LEU A 225 -1.92 6.38 -8.58
C LEU A 225 -1.81 5.88 -10.03
N TYR A 226 -0.64 6.09 -10.64
CA TYR A 226 -0.32 5.64 -12.00
C TYR A 226 -1.40 5.99 -13.05
N PRO A 227 -1.80 7.26 -13.25
CA PRO A 227 -2.98 7.62 -14.04
C PRO A 227 -3.02 7.05 -15.47
N ASP A 228 -1.86 6.94 -16.14
CA ASP A 228 -1.79 6.44 -17.53
C ASP A 228 -1.16 5.05 -17.65
N LEU A 229 -1.12 4.27 -16.57
CA LEU A 229 -0.64 2.89 -16.62
C LEU A 229 -1.74 1.97 -17.15
N ASP A 230 -1.43 1.30 -18.25
CA ASP A 230 -2.12 0.11 -18.75
C ASP A 230 -1.25 -1.09 -18.40
N GLN A 231 -1.81 -2.06 -17.67
CA GLN A 231 -1.09 -3.22 -17.15
C GLN A 231 -1.31 -4.47 -18.02
N ILE A 232 -2.28 -4.45 -18.93
CA ILE A 232 -2.79 -5.64 -19.61
C ILE A 232 -2.47 -5.69 -21.11
N HIS A 233 -2.19 -4.53 -21.73
CA HIS A 233 -1.79 -4.40 -23.13
C HIS A 233 -0.30 -4.06 -23.26
#